data_AF-A0ABD0P0N2-F1
#
_entry.id   AF-A0ABD0P0N2-F1
#
_cell.length_a   1.000
_cell.length_b   1.000
_cell.length_c   1.000
_cell.angle_alpha   90.00
_cell.angle_beta   90.00
_cell.angle_gamma   90.00
#
_symmetry.space_group_name_H-M   'P 1'
#
loop_
_entity.id
_entity.type
_entity.pdbx_description
1 polymer ?
#
loop_
_entity_poly.entity_id
_entity_poly.type
_entity_poly.pdbx_seq_one_letter_code
_entity_poly.pdbx_strand_id
1 'polypeptide(L)' 'RYQTRSGIYPGVLYPGSKGGLPLNETTIAEVLKSKGYTTAMVGKWHLGVGPNGTYLPTRHGFDNYLGIPYSHDQ' A
#
# COMPACT_ATOMS: atom_id res chain seq x y z
N ARG A 1 -10.12 -6.29 -6.26
CA ARG A 1 -11.04 -5.35 -6.94
C ARG A 1 -10.36 -4.84 -8.21
N TYR A 2 -11.08 -4.39 -9.24
CA TYR A 2 -10.47 -3.83 -10.45
C TYR A 2 -9.83 -2.47 -10.16
N GLN A 3 -8.66 -2.20 -10.75
CA GLN A 3 -7.86 -0.99 -10.53
C GLN A 3 -8.63 0.31 -10.85
N THR A 4 -9.53 0.27 -11.83
CA THR A 4 -10.39 1.41 -12.20
C THR A 4 -11.38 1.80 -11.10
N ARG A 5 -11.73 0.88 -10.21
CA ARG A 5 -12.62 1.15 -9.06
C ARG A 5 -11.91 1.82 -7.90
N SER A 6 -10.60 1.63 -7.79
CA SER A 6 -9.78 2.17 -6.70
C SER A 6 -8.94 3.37 -7.13
N GLY A 7 -9.08 3.84 -8.38
CA GLY A 7 -8.35 5.01 -8.86
C GLY A 7 -6.85 4.77 -9.15
N ILE A 8 -6.40 3.51 -9.18
CA ILE A 8 -4.99 3.17 -9.46
C ILE A 8 -4.81 2.99 -10.97
N TYR A 9 -4.89 4.10 -11.69
CA TYR A 9 -4.69 4.21 -13.14
C TYR A 9 -4.63 5.69 -13.56
N PRO A 10 -4.10 6.02 -14.75
CA PRO A 10 -3.30 5.17 -15.64
C PRO A 10 -1.84 5.01 -15.15
N GLY A 11 -1.12 4.04 -15.72
CA GLY A 11 0.30 3.83 -15.42
C GLY A 11 0.59 3.34 -14.00
N VAL A 12 1.73 3.76 -13.46
CA VAL A 12 2.22 3.38 -12.12
C VAL A 12 2.48 4.61 -11.25
N LEU A 13 2.57 4.40 -9.94
CA LEU A 13 2.97 5.45 -9.00
C LEU A 13 4.49 5.62 -8.99
N TYR A 14 4.93 6.87 -8.96
CA TYR A 14 6.34 7.28 -8.99
C TYR A 14 6.77 7.86 -7.64
N PRO A 15 8.09 7.98 -7.39
CA PRO A 15 8.59 8.82 -6.29
C PRO A 15 7.98 10.23 -6.37
N GLY A 16 7.37 10.69 -5.28
CA GLY A 16 6.70 12.00 -5.22
C GLY A 16 5.23 12.03 -5.64
N SER A 17 4.65 10.91 -6.12
CA SER A 17 3.20 10.83 -6.31
C SER A 17 2.46 11.14 -5.00
N LYS A 18 1.49 12.06 -5.07
CA LYS A 18 0.67 12.46 -3.91
C LYS A 18 -0.38 11.42 -3.54
N GLY A 19 -0.78 10.58 -4.48
CA GLY A 19 -1.77 9.52 -4.30
C GLY A 19 -1.16 8.16 -3.91
N GLY A 20 -2.05 7.20 -3.63
CA GLY A 20 -1.74 5.82 -3.27
C GLY A 20 -3.02 5.00 -3.20
N LEU A 21 -2.91 3.75 -2.74
CA LEU A 21 -4.08 2.90 -2.48
C LEU A 21 -5.02 3.64 -1.50
N PRO A 22 -6.28 3.93 -1.89
CA PRO A 22 -7.20 4.65 -1.01
C PRO A 22 -7.37 3.94 0.34
N LEU A 23 -7.38 4.69 1.43
CA LEU A 23 -7.51 4.13 2.79
C LEU A 23 -8.87 3.48 3.06
N ASN A 24 -9.86 3.72 2.20
CA ASN A 24 -11.17 3.05 2.27
C ASN A 24 -11.22 1.72 1.50
N GLU A 25 -10.14 1.33 0.82
CA GLU A 25 -10.01 0.02 0.20
C GLU A 25 -9.51 -1.00 1.23
N THR A 26 -10.28 -2.07 1.43
CA THR A 26 -9.92 -3.12 2.38
C THR A 26 -8.90 -4.08 1.77
N THR A 27 -7.74 -4.22 2.42
CA THR A 27 -6.71 -5.18 2.01
C THR A 27 -6.90 -6.55 2.68
N ILE A 28 -6.22 -7.57 2.14
CA ILE A 28 -6.20 -8.89 2.80
C ILE A 28 -5.55 -8.86 4.18
N ALA A 29 -4.59 -7.97 4.41
CA ALA A 29 -3.96 -7.81 5.72
C ALA A 29 -4.97 -7.33 6.76
N GLU A 30 -5.82 -6.35 6.43
CA GLU A 30 -6.87 -5.88 7.33
C GLU A 30 -7.90 -6.97 7.64
N VAL A 31 -8.31 -7.75 6.61
CA VAL A 31 -9.22 -8.88 6.80
C VAL A 31 -8.61 -9.92 7.74
N LEU A 32 -7.36 -10.34 7.52
CA LEU A 32 -6.70 -11.34 8.35
C LEU A 32 -6.42 -10.82 9.77
N LYS A 33 -5.99 -9.57 9.90
CA LYS A 33 -5.78 -8.92 11.20
C LYS A 33 -7.06 -8.88 12.02
N SER A 34 -8.22 -8.61 11.41
CA SER A 34 -9.53 -8.69 12.08
C SER A 34 -9.88 -10.10 12.59
N LYS A 35 -9.19 -11.14 12.09
CA LYS A 35 -9.32 -12.54 12.52
C LYS A 35 -8.22 -12.99 13.48
N GLY A 36 -7.43 -12.06 14.04
CA GLY A 36 -6.41 -12.34 15.04
C GLY A 36 -5.03 -12.68 14.46
N TYR A 37 -4.80 -12.51 13.16
CA TYR A 37 -3.48 -12.70 12.59
C TYR A 37 -2.56 -11.52 12.91
N THR A 38 -1.31 -11.83 13.26
CA THR A 38 -0.21 -10.86 13.16
C THR A 38 0.24 -10.79 11.71
N THR A 39 0.34 -9.58 11.17
CA THR A 39 0.55 -9.34 9.75
C THR A 39 1.88 -8.63 9.50
N ALA A 40 2.65 -9.11 8.53
CA ALA A 40 3.90 -8.49 8.14
C ALA A 40 4.05 -8.48 6.62
N MET A 41 4.65 -7.41 6.10
CA MET A 41 5.04 -7.32 4.69
C MET A 41 6.55 -7.14 4.59
N VAL A 42 7.18 -7.96 3.76
CA VAL A 42 8.61 -7.84 3.44
C VAL A 42 8.76 -7.63 1.93
N GLY A 43 9.47 -6.57 1.55
CA GLY A 43 9.79 -6.27 0.14
C GLY A 43 9.09 -5.02 -0.41
N LYS A 44 8.78 -5.03 -1.70
CA LYS A 44 8.34 -3.85 -2.46
C LYS A 44 6.84 -3.57 -2.26
N TRP A 45 6.50 -2.31 -1.98
CA TRP A 45 5.10 -1.87 -1.85
C TRP A 45 4.45 -1.41 -3.16
N HIS A 46 4.92 -0.28 -3.71
CA HIS A 46 4.48 0.33 -4.97
C HIS A 46 3.01 0.73 -5.07
N LEU A 47 2.32 0.86 -3.93
CA LEU A 47 0.94 1.36 -3.86
C LEU A 47 0.86 2.75 -3.21
N GLY A 48 1.95 3.52 -3.34
CA GLY A 48 2.02 4.92 -2.92
C GLY A 48 2.70 5.10 -1.56
N VAL A 49 3.25 6.30 -1.38
CA VAL A 49 3.78 6.76 -0.09
C VAL A 49 2.89 7.87 0.44
N GLY A 50 2.57 8.85 -0.41
CA GLY A 50 1.79 10.02 -0.04
C GLY A 50 2.51 10.94 0.96
N PRO A 51 1.89 12.09 1.30
CA PRO A 51 2.41 12.97 2.34
C PRO A 51 2.59 12.20 3.65
N ASN A 52 3.74 12.35 4.30
CA ASN A 52 4.04 11.72 5.60
C ASN A 52 3.81 10.20 5.66
N GLY A 53 3.92 9.48 4.54
CA GLY A 53 3.74 8.03 4.50
C GLY A 53 2.28 7.56 4.68
N THR A 54 1.31 8.40 4.31
CA THR A 54 -0.14 8.11 4.43
C THR A 54 -0.56 6.80 3.77
N TYR A 55 0.11 6.37 2.69
CA TYR A 55 -0.24 5.17 1.94
C TYR A 55 0.73 4.01 2.15
N LEU A 56 1.58 4.04 3.19
CA LEU A 56 2.50 2.93 3.48
C LEU A 56 1.74 1.67 3.96
N PRO A 57 2.35 0.46 3.85
CA PRO A 57 1.70 -0.79 4.25
C PRO A 57 1.14 -0.81 5.68
N THR A 58 1.80 -0.11 6.60
CA THR A 58 1.38 0.01 8.00
C THR A 58 0.06 0.79 8.19
N ARG A 59 -0.41 1.47 7.13
CA ARG A 59 -1.73 2.10 7.06
C ARG A 59 -2.79 1.23 6.38
N HIS A 60 -2.40 0.05 5.90
CA HIS A 60 -3.23 -0.89 5.15
C HIS A 60 -3.26 -2.28 5.79
N GLY A 61 -3.25 -2.32 7.13
CA GLY A 61 -3.47 -3.53 7.91
C GLY A 61 -2.23 -4.33 8.27
N PHE A 62 -1.04 -4.00 7.78
CA PHE A 62 0.20 -4.67 8.20
C PHE A 62 0.72 -4.13 9.53
N ASP A 63 1.03 -5.00 10.49
CA ASP A 63 1.65 -4.61 11.77
C ASP A 63 3.12 -4.24 11.59
N ASN A 64 3.82 -5.01 10.76
CA ASN A 64 5.24 -4.81 10.49
C ASN A 64 5.50 -4.67 8.99
N TYR A 65 6.44 -3.80 8.64
CA TYR A 65 6.87 -3.60 7.27
C TYR A 65 8.37 -3.41 7.20
N LEU A 66 9.04 -4.22 6.37
CA LEU A 66 10.46 -4.10 6.05
C LEU A 66 10.63 -4.16 4.53
N GLY A 67 10.99 -3.03 3.91
CA GLY A 67 11.21 -3.02 2.47
C GLY A 67 11.23 -1.64 1.83
N ILE A 68 11.04 -1.61 0.52
CA ILE A 68 11.15 -0.40 -0.31
C ILE A 68 9.77 0.06 -0.81
N PRO A 69 9.46 1.36 -0.75
CA PRO A 69 8.11 1.86 -1.04
C PRO A 69 7.71 1.79 -2.52
N TYR A 70 8.68 1.66 -3.44
CA TYR A 70 8.48 1.60 -4.89
C TYR A 70 9.70 0.97 -5.56
N SER A 71 9.62 0.67 -6.87
CA SER A 71 10.81 0.34 -7.64
C SER A 71 11.72 1.55 -7.77
N HIS A 72 13.02 1.32 -7.68
CA HIS A 72 14.05 2.27 -8.09
C HIS A 72 14.64 1.78 -9.42
N ASP A 73 13.81 1.83 -10.46
CA ASP A 73 14.15 1.55 -11.84
C ASP A 73 14.61 2.85 -12.51
N GLN A 74 15.84 3.26 -12.20
CA GLN A 74 16.59 4.26 -12.97
C GLN A 74 17.58 3.57 -13.91
#